data_AF-A0A2V8TZH0-F1
#
_entry.id   AF-A0A2V8TZH0-F1
#
_cell.length_a   1.000
_cell.length_b   1.000
_cell.length_c   1.000
_cell.angle_alpha   90.00
_cell.angle_beta   90.00
_cell.angle_gamma   90.00
#
_symmetry.space_group_name_H-M   'P 1'
#
loop_
_entity.id
_entity.type
_entity.pdbx_description
1 polymer ?
#
loop_
_entity_poly.entity_id
_entity_poly.type
_entity_poly.pdbx_seq_one_letter_code
_entity_poly.pdbx_strand_id
1 'polypeptide(L)'
;MVFNFPAIEPGAILEYRYHRHVDSVVYIEPWYFAGPEFTLLSRMSQIVHEVATYRILCDKCPNPEPDTTPWKEGKDKGKLMTVEMRDIPAYREEELMPPLADVSPRVVFSLKALGGAEWEPLNREDNLFTDWDSVAKYARYYYQRAYKVDDVAVKQFVGGWTKGVSDQTDKQRAIFRHVQEDFQYRRFDDVIAYTRSIAEILKDKTADNEEKAVLLLAALRSIGVPANIVLVVGKDRGTLYPSFFSLAQFSHVMVAVPQPDGTALWLDPTVTYSPFGFMPWKDSGAGALYITDTGSALINLPQKDEVSRTRYQVTVKARPDGKADLEVVAEYQGEDAIEKRQELVPGSETSRTEYLQKWLKDARPGAALRSHQLEDLEAIDKPLRIKMTIEAPELVTRADELLLVRGCILDCEESNPISTGERQYPFYVGREWNDEQTVTIVPPEGMKMSQLPSPATTKSAIGTLTSSCSTQTDGSVRCVRRFVATRGRYAASEQGGIRAMYDKIVEADRNSVAFEKKTQGAGSGGR
;
A
#
# COMPACT_ATOMS: atom_id res chain seq x y z
N MET A 1 14.88 -18.48 -0.69
CA MET A 1 16.21 -19.02 -1.03
C MET A 1 17.18 -17.85 -1.04
N VAL A 2 18.34 -17.97 -0.40
CA VAL A 2 19.36 -16.90 -0.36
C VAL A 2 20.64 -17.46 -0.97
N PHE A 3 21.18 -16.79 -1.98
CA PHE A 3 22.49 -17.09 -2.53
C PHE A 3 23.51 -16.16 -1.90
N ASN A 4 24.59 -16.73 -1.36
CA ASN A 4 25.67 -15.96 -0.77
C ASN A 4 26.94 -16.20 -1.60
N PHE A 5 27.59 -15.11 -1.99
CA PHE A 5 28.83 -15.12 -2.76
C PHE A 5 29.93 -14.51 -1.88
N PRO A 6 30.63 -15.30 -1.04
CA PRO A 6 31.74 -14.78 -0.26
C PRO A 6 32.91 -14.39 -1.19
N ALA A 7 33.61 -13.30 -0.86
CA ALA A 7 34.78 -12.80 -1.59
C ALA A 7 34.52 -12.22 -2.99
N ILE A 8 33.46 -11.42 -3.15
CA ILE A 8 33.26 -10.58 -4.35
C ILE A 8 34.32 -9.48 -4.40
N GLU A 9 34.94 -9.30 -5.58
CA GLU A 9 35.85 -8.20 -5.89
C GLU A 9 35.31 -7.38 -7.08
N PRO A 10 35.71 -6.10 -7.24
CA PRO A 10 35.33 -5.30 -8.40
C PRO A 10 35.66 -6.01 -9.73
N GLY A 11 34.66 -6.15 -10.60
CA GLY A 11 34.79 -6.84 -11.89
C GLY A 11 34.45 -8.34 -11.86
N ALA A 12 34.12 -8.91 -10.70
CA ALA A 12 33.64 -10.28 -10.62
C ALA A 12 32.29 -10.47 -11.34
N ILE A 13 32.10 -11.65 -11.95
CA ILE A 13 30.83 -12.09 -12.56
C ILE A 13 30.18 -13.09 -11.60
N LEU A 14 28.96 -12.79 -11.16
CA LEU A 14 28.18 -13.68 -10.30
C LEU A 14 27.27 -14.56 -11.16
N GLU A 15 27.48 -15.87 -11.10
CA GLU A 15 26.68 -16.85 -11.83
C GLU A 15 25.88 -17.71 -10.86
N TYR A 16 24.58 -17.86 -11.12
CA TYR A 16 23.73 -18.80 -10.39
C TYR A 16 22.63 -19.36 -11.29
N ARG A 17 22.17 -20.56 -10.95
CA ARG A 17 21.04 -21.23 -11.59
C ARG A 17 20.26 -21.98 -10.54
N TYR A 18 18.95 -21.96 -10.67
CA TYR A 18 18.05 -22.76 -9.85
C TYR A 18 16.89 -23.26 -10.67
N HIS A 19 16.23 -24.31 -10.19
CA HIS A 19 14.96 -24.80 -10.72
C HIS A 19 13.90 -24.61 -9.64
N ARG A 20 12.74 -24.11 -10.05
CA ARG A 20 11.55 -24.00 -9.22
C ARG A 20 10.46 -24.86 -9.84
N HIS A 21 9.89 -25.76 -9.05
CA HIS A 21 8.71 -26.51 -9.45
C HIS A 21 7.47 -25.72 -9.03
N VAL A 22 6.53 -25.55 -9.95
CA VAL A 22 5.24 -24.90 -9.68
C VAL A 22 4.15 -25.80 -10.22
N ASP A 23 3.28 -26.28 -9.34
CA ASP A 23 2.15 -27.16 -9.68
C ASP A 23 0.96 -26.35 -10.21
N SER A 24 1.18 -25.59 -11.29
CA SER A 24 0.12 -24.83 -11.97
C SER A 24 0.35 -24.81 -13.47
N VAL A 25 -0.70 -25.14 -14.22
CA VAL A 25 -0.71 -25.07 -15.69
C VAL A 25 -1.37 -23.77 -16.21
N VAL A 26 -2.11 -23.06 -15.34
CA VAL A 26 -2.90 -21.87 -15.70
C VAL A 26 -2.24 -20.54 -15.28
N TYR A 27 -1.31 -20.58 -14.32
CA TYR A 27 -0.60 -19.40 -13.85
C TYR A 27 0.89 -19.56 -14.12
N ILE A 28 1.42 -18.62 -14.90
CA ILE A 28 2.85 -18.43 -15.13
C ILE A 28 3.16 -17.02 -14.66
N GLU A 29 4.12 -16.90 -13.73
CA GLU A 29 4.54 -15.61 -13.18
C GLU A 29 5.01 -14.68 -14.32
N PRO A 30 4.55 -13.42 -14.39
CA PRO A 30 5.02 -12.45 -15.36
C PRO A 30 6.54 -12.29 -15.34
N TRP A 31 7.17 -12.25 -16.52
CA TRP A 31 8.60 -11.97 -16.63
C TRP A 31 8.82 -10.50 -16.98
N TYR A 32 9.48 -9.77 -16.09
CA TYR A 32 9.93 -8.39 -16.33
C TYR A 32 11.33 -8.40 -16.93
N PHE A 33 11.53 -7.70 -18.04
CA PHE A 33 12.81 -7.72 -18.74
C PHE A 33 13.84 -6.77 -18.15
N ALA A 34 13.39 -5.68 -17.51
CA ALA A 34 14.26 -4.71 -16.84
C ALA A 34 14.40 -5.04 -15.34
N GLY A 35 15.63 -5.07 -14.86
CA GLY A 35 15.99 -5.14 -13.44
C GLY A 35 16.69 -3.86 -12.97
N PRO A 36 17.08 -3.76 -11.68
CA PRO A 36 17.70 -2.56 -11.11
C PRO A 36 19.05 -2.18 -11.76
N GLU A 37 19.66 -3.12 -12.48
CA GLU A 37 20.92 -2.93 -13.20
C GLU A 37 20.70 -2.91 -14.71
N PHE A 38 21.62 -2.28 -15.43
CA PHE A 38 21.66 -2.38 -16.89
C PHE A 38 21.71 -3.86 -17.29
N THR A 39 20.76 -4.26 -18.12
CA THR A 39 20.61 -5.66 -18.50
C THR A 39 21.01 -5.83 -19.96
N LEU A 40 22.22 -6.34 -20.17
CA LEU A 40 22.77 -6.61 -21.51
C LEU A 40 21.86 -7.56 -22.32
N LEU A 41 21.32 -8.57 -21.65
CA LEU A 41 20.44 -9.57 -22.24
C LEU A 41 19.45 -10.08 -21.18
N SER A 42 18.16 -9.95 -21.45
CA SER A 42 17.09 -10.63 -20.72
C SER A 42 16.31 -11.51 -21.66
N ARG A 43 16.22 -12.81 -21.34
CA ARG A 43 15.57 -13.81 -22.19
C ARG A 43 14.62 -14.66 -21.36
N MET A 44 13.38 -14.72 -21.80
CA MET A 44 12.38 -15.67 -21.34
C MET A 44 12.16 -16.72 -22.42
N SER A 45 12.13 -17.99 -22.06
CA SER A 45 11.81 -19.06 -23.01
C SER A 45 10.82 -20.03 -22.39
N GLN A 46 9.75 -20.32 -23.13
CA GLN A 46 8.67 -21.21 -22.74
C GLN A 46 8.60 -22.37 -23.72
N ILE A 47 8.72 -23.59 -23.21
CA ILE A 47 8.35 -24.78 -23.95
C ILE A 47 6.83 -24.89 -23.92
N VAL A 48 6.23 -24.96 -25.09
CA VAL A 48 4.79 -25.14 -25.29
C VAL A 48 4.59 -26.46 -26.03
N HIS A 49 4.10 -27.48 -25.32
CA HIS A 49 3.78 -28.78 -25.91
C HIS A 49 2.70 -28.65 -26.99
N GLU A 50 2.66 -29.54 -27.99
CA GLU A 50 1.67 -29.53 -29.09
C GLU A 50 0.22 -29.55 -28.59
N VAL A 51 -0.02 -30.12 -27.40
CA VAL A 51 -1.33 -30.13 -26.76
C VAL A 51 -1.71 -28.78 -26.15
N ALA A 52 -0.77 -27.88 -25.86
CA ALA A 52 -1.05 -26.61 -25.20
C ALA A 52 -1.02 -25.43 -26.18
N THR A 53 -1.89 -24.45 -25.96
CA THR A 53 -1.82 -23.14 -26.64
C THR A 53 -1.85 -22.05 -25.59
N TYR A 54 -1.01 -21.01 -25.74
CA TYR A 54 -0.97 -19.85 -24.88
C TYR A 54 -1.32 -18.57 -25.65
N ARG A 55 -1.98 -17.64 -24.96
CA ARG A 55 -2.01 -16.23 -25.35
C ARG A 55 -0.85 -15.52 -24.67
N ILE A 56 -0.25 -14.58 -25.38
CA ILE A 56 0.92 -13.85 -24.90
C ILE A 56 0.58 -12.37 -24.94
N LEU A 57 0.87 -11.69 -23.84
CA LEU A 57 0.93 -10.24 -23.78
C LEU A 57 2.38 -9.86 -23.59
N CYS A 58 2.98 -9.21 -24.59
CA CYS A 58 4.21 -8.47 -24.41
C CYS A 58 3.86 -6.98 -24.27
N ASP A 59 3.87 -6.49 -23.04
CA ASP A 59 3.59 -5.08 -22.75
C ASP A 59 4.91 -4.30 -22.78
N LYS A 60 4.94 -3.21 -23.54
CA LYS A 60 6.10 -2.32 -23.76
C LYS A 60 7.35 -3.00 -24.33
N CYS A 61 7.22 -4.22 -24.86
CA CYS A 61 8.26 -4.88 -25.61
C CYS A 61 8.41 -4.22 -27.00
N PRO A 62 9.63 -4.06 -27.53
CA PRO A 62 9.84 -3.57 -28.90
C PRO A 62 9.22 -4.48 -29.97
N ASN A 63 9.26 -5.80 -29.75
CA ASN A 63 8.61 -6.80 -30.59
C ASN A 63 7.54 -7.54 -29.75
N PRO A 64 6.25 -7.45 -30.10
CA PRO A 64 5.19 -8.05 -29.30
C PRO A 64 5.05 -9.57 -29.48
N GLU A 65 5.62 -10.15 -30.55
CA GLU A 65 5.52 -11.59 -30.83
C GLU A 65 6.82 -12.34 -30.47
N PRO A 66 6.73 -13.52 -29.82
CA PRO A 66 7.91 -14.33 -29.53
C PRO A 66 8.48 -15.00 -30.77
N ASP A 67 9.80 -15.12 -30.82
CA ASP A 67 10.46 -16.02 -31.75
C ASP A 67 10.07 -17.47 -31.43
N THR A 68 9.66 -18.22 -32.44
CA THR A 68 9.12 -19.56 -32.25
C THR A 68 9.92 -20.57 -33.06
N THR A 69 10.49 -21.58 -32.38
CA THR A 69 11.24 -22.67 -33.02
C THR A 69 10.63 -24.03 -32.67
N PRO A 70 10.73 -25.06 -33.53
CA PRO A 70 10.31 -26.41 -33.19
C PRO A 70 11.08 -26.95 -31.97
N TRP A 71 10.38 -27.60 -31.05
CA TRP A 71 10.98 -28.24 -29.88
C TRP A 71 10.58 -29.72 -29.81
N LYS A 72 11.50 -30.57 -29.34
CA LYS A 72 11.28 -32.01 -29.18
C LYS A 72 12.16 -32.57 -28.07
N GLU A 73 11.57 -33.37 -27.18
CA GLU A 73 12.27 -34.15 -26.18
C GLU A 73 11.69 -35.57 -26.14
N GLY A 74 12.48 -36.58 -26.53
CA GLY A 74 11.97 -37.94 -26.68
C GLY A 74 10.81 -38.05 -27.68
N LYS A 75 9.63 -38.44 -27.18
CA LYS A 75 8.39 -38.52 -27.97
C LYS A 75 7.58 -37.21 -27.94
N ASP A 76 7.85 -36.34 -26.98
CA ASP A 76 7.14 -35.08 -26.82
C ASP A 76 7.61 -34.07 -27.87
N LYS A 77 6.63 -33.33 -28.39
CA LYS A 77 6.83 -32.31 -29.41
C LYS A 77 6.14 -31.03 -28.98
N GLY A 78 6.61 -29.92 -29.52
CA GLY A 78 6.06 -28.62 -29.24
C GLY A 78 6.81 -27.52 -29.95
N LYS A 79 6.73 -26.34 -29.36
CA LYS A 79 7.42 -25.13 -29.80
C LYS A 79 8.17 -24.54 -28.61
N LEU A 80 9.39 -24.07 -28.85
CA LEU A 80 10.09 -23.18 -27.95
C LEU A 80 9.77 -21.75 -28.37
N MET A 81 9.04 -21.04 -27.51
CA MET A 81 8.77 -19.62 -27.66
C MET A 81 9.80 -18.85 -26.87
N THR A 82 10.48 -17.89 -27.50
CA THR A 82 11.51 -17.08 -26.88
C THR A 82 11.18 -15.60 -27.08
N VAL A 83 11.22 -14.85 -25.98
CA VAL A 83 11.22 -13.38 -26.02
C VAL A 83 12.56 -12.92 -25.47
N GLU A 84 13.23 -12.07 -26.22
CA GLU A 84 14.55 -11.56 -25.91
C GLU A 84 14.57 -10.04 -26.00
N MET A 85 15.23 -9.41 -25.03
CA MET A 85 15.54 -7.98 -25.04
C MET A 85 17.02 -7.79 -24.72
N ARG A 86 17.64 -6.81 -25.39
CA ARG A 86 19.05 -6.46 -25.26
C ARG A 86 19.21 -5.00 -24.91
N ASP A 87 20.35 -4.69 -24.30
CA ASP A 87 20.76 -3.32 -23.97
C ASP A 87 19.68 -2.55 -23.21
N ILE A 88 19.05 -3.23 -22.24
CA ILE A 88 17.92 -2.71 -21.49
C ILE A 88 18.47 -1.77 -20.40
N PRO A 89 18.07 -0.48 -20.40
CA PRO A 89 18.43 0.43 -19.33
C PRO A 89 18.05 -0.14 -17.97
N ALA A 90 18.85 0.19 -16.96
CA ALA A 90 18.52 -0.11 -15.57
C ALA A 90 17.12 0.43 -15.25
N TYR A 91 16.28 -0.42 -14.65
CA TYR A 91 15.07 0.03 -13.96
C TYR A 91 15.51 0.95 -12.82
N ARG A 92 15.20 2.23 -12.96
CA ARG A 92 15.43 3.20 -11.92
C ARG A 92 14.16 3.34 -11.10
N GLU A 93 14.21 2.90 -9.85
CA GLU A 93 13.16 3.23 -8.91
C GLU A 93 13.16 4.76 -8.71
N GLU A 94 12.06 5.39 -9.10
CA GLU A 94 11.84 6.83 -8.99
C GLU A 94 10.75 7.09 -7.96
N GLU A 95 11.02 8.02 -7.04
CA GLU A 95 10.04 8.44 -6.04
C GLU A 95 8.73 8.83 -6.71
N LEU A 96 7.61 8.30 -6.21
CA LEU A 96 6.25 8.44 -6.78
C LEU A 96 6.11 7.93 -8.22
N MET A 97 6.79 6.87 -8.63
CA MET A 97 6.52 6.26 -9.93
C MET A 97 5.27 5.36 -9.92
N PRO A 98 4.63 5.11 -11.08
CA PRO A 98 3.60 4.09 -11.20
C PRO A 98 4.12 2.69 -10.83
N PRO A 99 3.23 1.73 -10.54
CA PRO A 99 3.64 0.36 -10.28
C PRO A 99 4.42 -0.24 -11.46
N LEU A 100 5.35 -1.15 -11.16
CA LEU A 100 6.29 -1.73 -12.13
C LEU A 100 5.59 -2.26 -13.41
N ALA A 101 4.43 -2.89 -13.25
CA ALA A 101 3.59 -3.40 -14.34
C ALA A 101 3.20 -2.36 -15.40
N ASP A 102 3.14 -1.09 -15.03
CA ASP A 102 2.70 0.00 -15.90
C ASP A 102 3.86 0.71 -16.60
N VAL A 103 5.11 0.41 -16.24
CA VAL A 103 6.29 1.16 -16.70
C VAL A 103 7.43 0.29 -17.20
N SER A 104 7.47 -0.98 -16.81
CA SER A 104 8.52 -1.92 -17.20
C SER A 104 8.05 -2.87 -18.32
N PRO A 105 8.89 -3.15 -19.33
CA PRO A 105 8.58 -4.14 -20.34
C PRO A 105 8.45 -5.53 -19.70
N ARG A 106 7.37 -6.23 -20.04
CA ARG A 106 7.07 -7.55 -19.47
C ARG A 106 6.36 -8.46 -20.45
N VAL A 107 6.52 -9.77 -20.25
CA VAL A 107 5.75 -10.79 -20.94
C VAL A 107 4.88 -11.59 -19.96
N VAL A 108 3.63 -11.80 -20.33
CA VAL A 108 2.66 -12.61 -19.59
C VAL A 108 2.09 -13.69 -20.50
N PHE A 109 2.08 -14.92 -20.00
CA PHE A 109 1.51 -16.07 -20.69
C PHE A 109 0.19 -16.47 -20.02
N SER A 110 -0.83 -16.71 -20.82
CA SER A 110 -2.12 -17.20 -20.35
C SER A 110 -2.52 -18.44 -21.13
N LEU A 111 -2.82 -19.53 -20.43
CA LEU A 111 -3.21 -20.78 -21.07
C LEU A 111 -4.53 -20.60 -21.81
N LYS A 112 -4.52 -20.79 -23.12
CA LYS A 112 -5.69 -20.70 -24.00
C LYS A 112 -6.33 -22.05 -24.27
N ALA A 113 -5.56 -23.13 -24.35
CA ALA A 113 -6.07 -24.46 -24.64
C ALA A 113 -5.13 -25.54 -24.11
N LEU A 114 -5.68 -26.70 -23.73
CA LEU A 114 -4.94 -27.91 -23.42
C LEU A 114 -5.70 -29.11 -24.02
N GLY A 115 -5.23 -29.61 -25.16
CA GLY A 115 -5.84 -30.70 -25.92
C GLY A 115 -5.83 -32.01 -25.15
N GLY A 116 -6.94 -32.75 -25.24
CA GLY A 116 -7.15 -34.00 -24.52
C GLY A 116 -7.47 -33.82 -23.02
N ALA A 117 -7.52 -32.59 -22.52
CA ALA A 117 -8.00 -32.30 -21.17
C ALA A 117 -9.50 -32.00 -21.22
N GLU A 118 -10.30 -32.90 -20.65
CA GLU A 118 -11.71 -32.61 -20.37
C GLU A 118 -11.79 -31.68 -19.16
N TRP A 119 -12.12 -30.41 -19.41
CA TRP A 119 -12.52 -29.51 -18.34
C TRP A 119 -14.03 -29.74 -18.09
N GLU A 120 -14.39 -30.96 -17.65
CA GLU A 120 -15.74 -31.36 -17.19
C GLU A 120 -16.50 -30.22 -16.46
N PRO A 121 -15.84 -29.46 -15.55
CA PRO A 121 -16.44 -28.31 -14.87
C PRO A 121 -16.95 -27.16 -15.75
N LEU A 122 -16.26 -26.91 -16.85
CA LEU A 122 -16.52 -25.83 -17.78
C LEU A 122 -17.40 -26.28 -18.94
N ASN A 123 -17.66 -27.59 -19.06
CA ASN A 123 -18.37 -28.22 -20.18
C ASN A 123 -17.76 -27.79 -21.54
N ARG A 124 -16.42 -27.82 -21.65
CA ARG A 124 -15.66 -27.47 -22.87
C ARG A 124 -14.52 -28.44 -23.10
N GLU A 125 -14.29 -28.80 -24.36
CA GLU A 125 -13.27 -29.77 -24.77
C GLU A 125 -11.95 -29.13 -25.27
N ASP A 126 -11.84 -27.79 -25.37
CA ASP A 126 -10.74 -27.24 -26.19
C ASP A 126 -10.23 -25.83 -25.84
N ASN A 127 -10.87 -25.04 -24.97
CA ASN A 127 -10.42 -23.67 -24.71
C ASN A 127 -10.61 -23.19 -23.25
N LEU A 128 -9.64 -22.42 -22.75
CA LEU A 128 -9.60 -21.68 -21.48
C LEU A 128 -9.35 -20.19 -21.78
N PHE A 129 -9.87 -19.31 -20.92
CA PHE A 129 -9.61 -17.87 -20.95
C PHE A 129 -9.75 -17.23 -22.36
N THR A 130 -10.84 -17.56 -23.06
CA THR A 130 -11.17 -17.05 -24.40
C THR A 130 -11.79 -15.66 -24.38
N ASP A 131 -12.40 -15.31 -23.26
CA ASP A 131 -13.14 -14.10 -22.93
C ASP A 131 -13.23 -13.96 -21.40
N TRP A 132 -13.72 -12.83 -20.90
CA TRP A 132 -13.88 -12.61 -19.45
C TRP A 132 -14.89 -13.55 -18.80
N ASP A 133 -15.95 -13.97 -19.51
CA ASP A 133 -16.92 -14.93 -18.99
C ASP A 133 -16.29 -16.30 -18.71
N SER A 134 -15.31 -16.71 -19.53
CA SER A 134 -14.58 -17.95 -19.32
C SER A 134 -13.59 -17.88 -18.17
N VAL A 135 -12.97 -16.71 -17.94
CA VAL A 135 -12.17 -16.43 -16.73
C VAL A 135 -13.07 -16.53 -15.49
N ALA A 136 -14.23 -15.87 -15.54
CA ALA A 136 -15.20 -15.89 -14.46
C ALA A 136 -15.77 -17.29 -14.18
N LYS A 137 -16.07 -18.07 -15.23
CA LYS A 137 -16.52 -19.46 -15.10
C LYS A 137 -15.48 -20.32 -14.39
N TYR A 138 -14.20 -20.18 -14.75
CA TYR A 138 -13.09 -20.89 -14.11
C TYR A 138 -13.01 -20.50 -12.62
N ALA A 139 -12.90 -19.21 -12.31
CA ALA A 139 -12.82 -18.72 -10.93
C ALA A 139 -14.02 -19.17 -10.09
N ARG A 140 -15.24 -18.93 -10.59
CA ARG A 140 -16.49 -19.34 -9.93
C ARG A 140 -16.53 -20.84 -9.64
N TYR A 141 -16.12 -21.67 -10.59
CA TYR A 141 -16.13 -23.12 -10.41
C TYR A 141 -15.22 -23.56 -9.25
N TYR A 142 -13.96 -23.12 -9.24
CA TYR A 142 -13.01 -23.51 -8.20
C TYR A 142 -13.38 -22.92 -6.83
N TYR A 143 -13.87 -21.68 -6.78
CA TYR A 143 -14.38 -21.11 -5.54
C TYR A 143 -15.60 -21.85 -5.02
N GLN A 144 -16.59 -22.16 -5.86
CA GLN A 144 -17.78 -22.93 -5.46
C GLN A 144 -17.45 -24.35 -4.97
N ARG A 145 -16.37 -24.97 -5.44
CA ARG A 145 -15.93 -26.27 -4.88
C ARG A 145 -15.51 -26.16 -3.42
N ALA A 146 -14.97 -25.03 -2.98
CA ALA A 146 -14.56 -24.84 -1.59
C ALA A 146 -15.75 -24.63 -0.65
N TYR A 147 -16.83 -24.01 -1.14
CA TYR A 147 -18.04 -23.78 -0.35
C TYR A 147 -19.26 -24.45 -0.97
N LYS A 148 -19.72 -25.55 -0.36
CA LYS A 148 -21.14 -25.92 -0.46
C LYS A 148 -21.86 -25.05 0.56
N VAL A 149 -22.66 -24.06 0.14
CA VAL A 149 -23.31 -23.05 1.02
C VAL A 149 -24.11 -23.69 2.18
N ASP A 150 -24.52 -24.96 2.04
CA ASP A 150 -25.20 -25.76 3.06
C ASP A 150 -24.29 -26.57 3.99
N ASP A 151 -22.98 -26.31 4.01
CA ASP A 151 -22.06 -26.98 4.93
C ASP A 151 -22.44 -26.63 6.39
N VAL A 152 -22.74 -27.67 7.17
CA VAL A 152 -23.05 -27.60 8.59
C VAL A 152 -21.98 -26.80 9.33
N ALA A 153 -20.71 -26.92 8.91
CA ALA A 153 -19.61 -26.18 9.50
C ALA A 153 -19.80 -24.65 9.36
N VAL A 154 -20.09 -24.15 8.16
CA VAL A 154 -20.27 -22.70 7.93
C VAL A 154 -21.42 -22.16 8.77
N LYS A 155 -22.59 -22.83 8.75
CA LYS A 155 -23.76 -22.40 9.52
C LYS A 155 -23.49 -22.39 11.02
N GLN A 156 -22.76 -23.38 11.54
CA GLN A 156 -22.39 -23.44 12.95
C GLN A 156 -21.45 -22.30 13.36
N PHE A 157 -20.38 -22.05 12.60
CA PHE A 157 -19.45 -20.94 12.90
C PHE A 157 -20.14 -19.58 12.79
N VAL A 158 -20.89 -19.35 11.72
CA VAL A 158 -21.62 -18.08 11.52
C VAL A 158 -22.69 -17.86 12.59
N GLY A 159 -23.40 -18.91 13.02
CA GLY A 159 -24.33 -18.83 14.14
C GLY A 159 -23.65 -18.43 15.46
N GLY A 160 -22.38 -18.82 15.65
CA GLY A 160 -21.54 -18.35 16.75
C GLY A 160 -21.16 -16.87 16.62
N TRP A 161 -20.63 -16.48 15.45
CA TRP A 161 -20.21 -15.10 15.13
C TRP A 161 -21.34 -14.07 15.23
N THR A 162 -22.57 -14.49 14.97
CA THR A 162 -23.76 -13.62 14.95
C THR A 162 -24.65 -13.79 16.18
N LYS A 163 -24.21 -14.55 17.19
CA LYS A 163 -25.00 -14.83 18.39
C LYS A 163 -25.35 -13.54 19.12
N GLY A 164 -26.66 -13.30 19.31
CA GLY A 164 -27.16 -12.09 19.99
C GLY A 164 -27.22 -10.84 19.11
N VAL A 165 -26.86 -10.94 17.82
CA VAL A 165 -26.98 -9.85 16.85
C VAL A 165 -28.27 -10.02 16.06
N SER A 166 -29.17 -9.05 16.18
CA SER A 166 -30.49 -9.12 15.53
C SER A 166 -30.52 -8.46 14.16
N ASP A 167 -29.89 -7.29 14.02
CA ASP A 167 -29.87 -6.52 12.77
C ASP A 167 -29.03 -7.21 11.68
N GLN A 168 -29.53 -7.22 10.45
CA GLN A 168 -28.89 -7.91 9.33
C GLN A 168 -27.58 -7.25 8.90
N THR A 169 -27.46 -5.93 9.00
CA THR A 169 -26.23 -5.20 8.69
C THR A 169 -25.19 -5.44 9.76
N ASP A 170 -25.59 -5.46 11.02
CA ASP A 170 -24.69 -5.78 12.14
C ASP A 170 -24.17 -7.22 12.06
N LYS A 171 -24.99 -8.18 11.58
CA LYS A 171 -24.51 -9.54 11.29
C LYS A 171 -23.45 -9.56 10.19
N GLN A 172 -23.66 -8.82 9.11
CA GLN A 172 -22.65 -8.70 8.03
C GLN A 172 -21.35 -8.09 8.56
N ARG A 173 -21.44 -7.04 9.40
CA ARG A 173 -20.28 -6.41 10.06
C ARG A 173 -19.54 -7.41 10.95
N ALA A 174 -20.25 -8.17 11.77
CA ALA A 174 -19.67 -9.19 12.64
C ALA A 174 -18.97 -10.29 11.84
N ILE A 175 -19.62 -10.82 10.79
CA ILE A 175 -19.03 -11.83 9.89
C ILE A 175 -17.76 -11.29 9.24
N PHE A 176 -17.81 -10.08 8.66
CA PHE A 176 -16.65 -9.44 8.05
C PHE A 176 -15.47 -9.35 9.02
N ARG A 177 -15.75 -8.89 10.25
CA ARG A 177 -14.74 -8.75 11.29
C ARG A 177 -14.11 -10.10 11.69
N HIS A 178 -14.92 -11.14 11.88
CA HIS A 178 -14.42 -12.47 12.17
C HIS A 178 -13.55 -13.04 11.05
N VAL A 179 -13.89 -12.80 9.78
CA VAL A 179 -13.04 -13.24 8.65
C VAL A 179 -11.72 -12.47 8.59
N GLN A 180 -11.73 -11.17 8.92
CA GLN A 180 -10.51 -10.36 9.00
C GLN A 180 -9.58 -10.84 10.13
N GLU A 181 -10.11 -11.04 11.34
CA GLU A 181 -9.32 -11.25 12.57
C GLU A 181 -9.02 -12.70 12.93
N ASP A 182 -10.01 -13.60 12.81
CA ASP A 182 -9.86 -14.98 13.30
C ASP A 182 -8.96 -15.82 12.39
N PHE A 183 -8.59 -15.29 11.21
CA PHE A 183 -7.83 -15.99 10.18
C PHE A 183 -6.56 -15.22 9.83
N GLN A 184 -5.41 -15.79 10.19
CA GLN A 184 -4.11 -15.20 9.89
C GLN A 184 -3.91 -15.12 8.38
N TYR A 185 -3.61 -13.92 7.88
CA TYR A 185 -3.41 -13.68 6.46
C TYR A 185 -2.09 -14.28 5.98
N ARG A 186 -2.16 -15.24 5.04
CA ARG A 186 -1.01 -15.76 4.30
C ARG A 186 -0.86 -14.92 3.04
N ARG A 187 0.03 -13.93 3.10
CA ARG A 187 0.22 -13.00 1.98
C ARG A 187 0.59 -13.76 0.70
N PHE A 188 -0.27 -13.66 -0.28
CA PHE A 188 -0.10 -14.16 -1.64
C PHE A 188 -0.80 -13.12 -2.52
N ASP A 189 -0.03 -12.38 -3.32
CA ASP A 189 -0.49 -11.16 -3.98
C ASP A 189 -0.82 -11.43 -5.47
N ASP A 190 -1.40 -12.60 -5.73
CA ASP A 190 -1.84 -13.08 -7.04
C ASP A 190 -3.21 -13.77 -6.90
N VAL A 191 -3.91 -13.87 -8.03
CA VAL A 191 -5.15 -14.65 -8.15
C VAL A 191 -4.91 -15.82 -9.09
N ILE A 192 -5.10 -17.03 -8.58
CA ILE A 192 -4.95 -18.27 -9.36
C ILE A 192 -6.23 -19.12 -9.40
N ALA A 193 -7.32 -18.61 -8.82
CA ALA A 193 -8.59 -19.31 -8.66
C ALA A 193 -8.42 -20.64 -7.92
N TYR A 194 -7.73 -20.59 -6.78
CA TYR A 194 -7.52 -21.73 -5.89
C TYR A 194 -7.96 -21.40 -4.46
N THR A 195 -8.46 -22.41 -3.76
CA THR A 195 -8.85 -22.31 -2.35
C THR A 195 -8.87 -23.71 -1.75
N ARG A 196 -8.41 -23.86 -0.52
CA ARG A 196 -8.69 -25.06 0.29
C ARG A 196 -10.19 -25.16 0.59
N SER A 197 -10.62 -26.29 1.14
CA SER A 197 -12.00 -26.41 1.61
C SER A 197 -12.25 -25.45 2.79
N ILE A 198 -13.48 -24.95 2.92
CA ILE A 198 -13.84 -24.08 4.05
C ILE A 198 -13.61 -24.78 5.40
N ALA A 199 -13.84 -26.10 5.49
CA ALA A 199 -13.55 -26.88 6.69
C ALA A 199 -12.06 -26.84 7.10
N GLU A 200 -11.14 -26.92 6.14
CA GLU A 200 -9.70 -26.79 6.38
C GLU A 200 -9.35 -25.37 6.83
N ILE A 201 -9.89 -24.34 6.16
CA ILE A 201 -9.65 -22.93 6.53
C ILE A 201 -10.15 -22.66 7.96
N LEU A 202 -11.35 -23.14 8.31
CA LEU A 202 -11.95 -23.02 9.65
C LEU A 202 -11.12 -23.73 10.73
N LYS A 203 -10.50 -24.86 10.39
CA LYS A 203 -9.63 -25.63 11.28
C LYS A 203 -8.25 -24.98 11.46
N ASP A 204 -7.61 -24.60 10.36
CA ASP A 204 -6.22 -24.14 10.35
C ASP A 204 -6.09 -22.66 10.74
N LYS A 205 -7.18 -21.88 10.68
CA LYS A 205 -7.21 -20.45 11.03
C LYS A 205 -6.18 -19.61 10.28
N THR A 206 -5.88 -20.02 9.06
CA THR A 206 -5.01 -19.30 8.12
C THR A 206 -5.71 -19.21 6.77
N ALA A 207 -5.54 -18.09 6.06
CA ALA A 207 -6.14 -17.90 4.75
C ALA A 207 -5.34 -16.89 3.90
N ASP A 208 -5.21 -17.14 2.60
CA ASP A 208 -4.71 -16.14 1.64
C ASP A 208 -5.84 -15.21 1.14
N ASN A 209 -5.57 -14.41 0.10
CA ASN A 209 -6.51 -13.41 -0.39
C ASN A 209 -7.80 -14.04 -0.92
N GLU A 210 -7.66 -15.13 -1.68
CA GLU A 210 -8.78 -15.83 -2.31
C GLU A 210 -9.60 -16.55 -1.24
N GLU A 211 -8.92 -17.26 -0.34
CA GLU A 211 -9.55 -18.03 0.74
C GLU A 211 -10.35 -17.14 1.70
N LYS A 212 -9.83 -15.95 2.05
CA LYS A 212 -10.59 -14.99 2.89
C LYS A 212 -11.85 -14.49 2.18
N ALA A 213 -11.76 -14.15 0.89
CA ALA A 213 -12.91 -13.70 0.12
C ALA A 213 -13.97 -14.80 -0.04
N VAL A 214 -13.53 -16.03 -0.32
CA VAL A 214 -14.43 -17.18 -0.47
C VAL A 214 -15.11 -17.53 0.87
N LEU A 215 -14.39 -17.47 1.99
CA LEU A 215 -14.97 -17.67 3.32
C LEU A 215 -16.00 -16.58 3.66
N LEU A 216 -15.69 -15.31 3.39
CA LEU A 216 -16.62 -14.20 3.60
C LEU A 216 -17.90 -14.39 2.77
N LEU A 217 -17.75 -14.72 1.49
CA LEU A 217 -18.87 -14.97 0.59
C LEU A 217 -19.76 -16.13 1.09
N ALA A 218 -19.16 -17.25 1.48
CA ALA A 218 -19.88 -18.39 2.02
C ALA A 218 -20.63 -18.04 3.32
N ALA A 219 -19.98 -17.31 4.22
CA ALA A 219 -20.55 -16.91 5.50
C ALA A 219 -21.75 -15.97 5.32
N LEU A 220 -21.63 -14.95 4.45
CA LEU A 220 -22.73 -14.04 4.12
C LEU A 220 -23.91 -14.77 3.48
N ARG A 221 -23.65 -15.65 2.51
CA ARG A 221 -24.71 -16.45 1.86
C ARG A 221 -25.43 -17.37 2.84
N SER A 222 -24.74 -17.90 3.86
CA SER A 222 -25.35 -18.78 4.88
C SER A 222 -26.44 -18.12 5.72
N ILE A 223 -26.45 -16.78 5.81
CA ILE A 223 -27.48 -15.99 6.49
C ILE A 223 -28.44 -15.28 5.51
N GLY A 224 -28.46 -15.71 4.25
CA GLY A 224 -29.34 -15.17 3.21
C GLY A 224 -28.91 -13.83 2.62
N VAL A 225 -27.66 -13.38 2.86
CA VAL A 225 -27.14 -12.15 2.23
C VAL A 225 -26.59 -12.50 0.84
N PRO A 226 -27.07 -11.86 -0.25
CA PRO A 226 -26.49 -12.05 -1.57
C PRO A 226 -25.07 -11.49 -1.59
N ALA A 227 -24.12 -12.29 -2.08
CA ALA A 227 -22.72 -11.93 -2.14
C ALA A 227 -22.10 -12.46 -3.43
N ASN A 228 -21.23 -11.68 -4.06
CA ASN A 228 -20.59 -11.98 -5.35
C ASN A 228 -19.07 -11.78 -5.26
N ILE A 229 -18.33 -12.55 -6.06
CA ILE A 229 -16.86 -12.46 -6.12
C ILE A 229 -16.45 -11.30 -7.03
N VAL A 230 -15.38 -10.60 -6.66
CA VAL A 230 -14.78 -9.52 -7.43
C VAL A 230 -13.28 -9.74 -7.52
N LEU A 231 -12.75 -10.00 -8.72
CA LEU A 231 -11.30 -10.08 -8.93
C LEU A 231 -10.77 -8.68 -9.22
N VAL A 232 -9.76 -8.19 -8.48
CA VAL A 232 -9.36 -6.78 -8.51
C VAL A 232 -7.90 -6.63 -8.98
N VAL A 233 -7.70 -5.72 -9.93
CA VAL A 233 -6.37 -5.23 -10.32
C VAL A 233 -6.05 -4.04 -9.42
N GLY A 234 -5.44 -4.32 -8.26
CA GLY A 234 -5.03 -3.29 -7.31
C GLY A 234 -4.13 -2.27 -7.99
N LYS A 235 -4.37 -0.99 -7.74
CA LYS A 235 -3.67 0.11 -8.43
C LYS A 235 -2.21 0.25 -8.01
N ASP A 236 -1.78 -0.48 -6.99
CA ASP A 236 -0.38 -0.71 -6.59
C ASP A 236 0.29 -1.84 -7.41
N ARG A 237 -0.50 -2.59 -8.19
CA ARG A 237 -0.03 -3.73 -9.01
C ARG A 237 -0.14 -3.51 -10.51
N GLY A 238 -0.89 -2.51 -10.95
CA GLY A 238 -0.93 -2.09 -12.35
C GLY A 238 -2.32 -1.73 -12.83
N THR A 239 -2.48 -1.73 -14.14
CA THR A 239 -3.75 -1.44 -14.82
C THR A 239 -4.29 -2.68 -15.55
N LEU A 240 -5.61 -2.84 -15.57
CA LEU A 240 -6.30 -3.91 -16.29
C LEU A 240 -6.11 -3.74 -17.82
N TYR A 241 -5.82 -4.84 -18.52
CA TYR A 241 -5.78 -4.92 -19.99
C TYR A 241 -7.02 -5.65 -20.52
N PRO A 242 -8.08 -4.96 -20.97
CA PRO A 242 -9.36 -5.59 -21.28
C PRO A 242 -9.33 -6.65 -22.39
N SER A 243 -8.35 -6.61 -23.29
CA SER A 243 -8.17 -7.54 -24.41
C SER A 243 -7.34 -8.77 -24.07
N PHE A 244 -6.73 -8.81 -22.88
CA PHE A 244 -5.97 -9.94 -22.39
C PHE A 244 -6.81 -10.65 -21.33
N PHE A 245 -7.28 -11.86 -21.58
CA PHE A 245 -8.12 -12.59 -20.63
C PHE A 245 -7.21 -13.50 -19.81
N SER A 246 -6.85 -13.07 -18.60
CA SER A 246 -5.92 -13.83 -17.75
C SER A 246 -6.15 -13.49 -16.28
N LEU A 247 -6.11 -14.52 -15.43
CA LEU A 247 -6.14 -14.37 -13.97
C LEU A 247 -4.92 -13.62 -13.43
N ALA A 248 -3.77 -13.73 -14.12
CA ALA A 248 -2.50 -13.09 -13.73
C ALA A 248 -2.53 -11.55 -13.76
N GLN A 249 -3.65 -10.94 -14.16
CA GLN A 249 -3.85 -9.49 -14.03
C GLN A 249 -4.39 -9.08 -12.65
N PHE A 250 -5.06 -9.98 -11.94
CA PHE A 250 -5.67 -9.66 -10.66
C PHE A 250 -4.69 -9.93 -9.51
N SER A 251 -4.72 -9.03 -8.54
CA SER A 251 -3.83 -9.01 -7.38
C SER A 251 -4.46 -9.58 -6.12
N HIS A 252 -5.80 -9.49 -6.02
CA HIS A 252 -6.56 -10.00 -4.87
C HIS A 252 -8.04 -10.14 -5.22
N VAL A 253 -8.80 -10.72 -4.30
CA VAL A 253 -10.25 -10.95 -4.41
C VAL A 253 -11.01 -10.22 -3.31
N MET A 254 -12.10 -9.55 -3.69
CA MET A 254 -13.06 -8.91 -2.79
C MET A 254 -14.43 -9.57 -2.90
N VAL A 255 -15.33 -9.22 -1.97
CA VAL A 255 -16.74 -9.61 -2.00
C VAL A 255 -17.62 -8.38 -2.18
N ALA A 256 -18.58 -8.46 -3.10
CA ALA A 256 -19.61 -7.45 -3.28
C ALA A 256 -20.96 -7.95 -2.75
N VAL A 257 -21.63 -7.14 -1.94
CA VAL A 257 -23.00 -7.37 -1.47
C VAL A 257 -23.92 -6.39 -2.19
N PRO A 258 -24.69 -6.84 -3.20
CA PRO A 258 -25.61 -5.97 -3.94
C PRO A 258 -26.67 -5.35 -3.02
N GLN A 259 -26.97 -4.08 -3.26
CA GLN A 259 -27.97 -3.31 -2.52
C GLN A 259 -29.23 -3.08 -3.37
N PRO A 260 -30.41 -2.87 -2.75
CA PRO A 260 -31.66 -2.63 -3.48
C PRO A 260 -31.65 -1.38 -4.38
N ASP A 261 -30.79 -0.40 -4.08
CA ASP A 261 -30.64 0.84 -4.85
C ASP A 261 -29.76 0.68 -6.11
N GLY A 262 -29.31 -0.54 -6.41
CA GLY A 262 -28.43 -0.84 -7.55
C GLY A 262 -26.95 -0.58 -7.26
N THR A 263 -26.58 -0.14 -6.06
CA THR A 263 -25.19 -0.08 -5.61
C THR A 263 -24.73 -1.43 -5.04
N ALA A 264 -23.48 -1.50 -4.61
CA ALA A 264 -22.97 -2.63 -3.86
C ALA A 264 -22.13 -2.14 -2.68
N LEU A 265 -22.19 -2.89 -1.59
CA LEU A 265 -21.22 -2.82 -0.52
C LEU A 265 -20.02 -3.67 -0.92
N TRP A 266 -18.83 -3.06 -0.96
CA TRP A 266 -17.57 -3.71 -1.34
C TRP A 266 -16.77 -4.03 -0.09
N LEU A 267 -16.37 -5.29 0.06
CA LEU A 267 -15.71 -5.81 1.26
C LEU A 267 -14.42 -6.51 0.85
N ASP A 268 -13.28 -5.93 1.26
CA ASP A 268 -11.96 -6.59 1.19
C ASP A 268 -11.61 -7.18 2.57
N PRO A 269 -11.68 -8.51 2.76
CA PRO A 269 -11.31 -9.14 4.03
C PRO A 269 -9.81 -9.25 4.28
N THR A 270 -8.97 -8.87 3.32
CA THR A 270 -7.50 -8.96 3.43
C THR A 270 -6.89 -7.81 4.23
N VAL A 271 -7.60 -6.68 4.34
CA VAL A 271 -7.16 -5.53 5.13
C VAL A 271 -7.68 -5.65 6.56
N THR A 272 -6.96 -6.35 7.43
CA THR A 272 -7.41 -6.77 8.78
C THR A 272 -7.98 -5.65 9.65
N TYR A 273 -7.48 -4.41 9.53
CA TYR A 273 -7.89 -3.29 10.39
C TYR A 273 -8.77 -2.26 9.69
N SER A 274 -9.28 -2.56 8.49
CA SER A 274 -10.21 -1.68 7.79
C SER A 274 -11.63 -1.79 8.39
N PRO A 275 -12.32 -0.65 8.61
CA PRO A 275 -13.75 -0.62 8.92
C PRO A 275 -14.61 -1.37 7.90
N PHE A 276 -15.81 -1.76 8.32
CA PHE A 276 -16.78 -2.40 7.43
C PHE A 276 -17.22 -1.45 6.31
N GLY A 277 -17.00 -1.86 5.05
CA GLY A 277 -17.31 -1.05 3.85
C GLY A 277 -16.25 0.01 3.50
N PHE A 278 -15.14 0.04 4.23
CA PHE A 278 -13.95 0.82 3.87
C PHE A 278 -13.37 0.28 2.55
N MET A 279 -12.89 1.18 1.69
CA MET A 279 -12.28 0.82 0.41
C MET A 279 -10.86 1.37 0.36
N PRO A 280 -9.83 0.51 0.47
CA PRO A 280 -8.44 0.92 0.39
C PRO A 280 -8.14 1.71 -0.89
N TRP A 281 -7.13 2.59 -0.83
CA TRP A 281 -6.78 3.44 -1.97
C TRP A 281 -6.42 2.64 -3.23
N LYS A 282 -5.82 1.45 -3.04
CA LYS A 282 -5.45 0.52 -4.12
C LYS A 282 -6.67 -0.04 -4.86
N ASP A 283 -7.84 -0.07 -4.22
CA ASP A 283 -9.09 -0.62 -4.77
C ASP A 283 -10.01 0.49 -5.28
N SER A 284 -9.89 1.70 -4.72
CA SER A 284 -10.66 2.87 -5.11
C SER A 284 -10.41 3.26 -6.59
N GLY A 285 -11.42 3.04 -7.43
CA GLY A 285 -11.34 3.24 -8.88
C GLY A 285 -10.58 2.15 -9.64
N ALA A 286 -10.23 1.03 -9.00
CA ALA A 286 -9.50 -0.07 -9.64
C ALA A 286 -10.35 -0.81 -10.68
N GLY A 287 -9.70 -1.31 -11.72
CA GLY A 287 -10.34 -2.21 -12.69
C GLY A 287 -10.57 -3.59 -12.08
N ALA A 288 -11.74 -4.17 -12.30
CA ALA A 288 -12.14 -5.43 -11.69
C ALA A 288 -13.02 -6.29 -12.61
N LEU A 289 -13.04 -7.60 -12.35
CA LEU A 289 -13.98 -8.54 -12.92
C LEU A 289 -15.02 -8.92 -11.85
N TYR A 290 -16.24 -8.43 -12.04
CA TYR A 290 -17.40 -8.75 -11.18
C TYR A 290 -18.03 -10.06 -11.64
N ILE A 291 -18.14 -11.04 -10.74
CA ILE A 291 -18.58 -12.40 -11.04
C ILE A 291 -19.86 -12.71 -10.26
N THR A 292 -20.96 -12.98 -10.97
CA THR A 292 -22.22 -13.43 -10.39
C THR A 292 -22.40 -14.95 -10.55
N ASP A 293 -23.49 -15.48 -9.98
CA ASP A 293 -23.84 -16.88 -10.14
C ASP A 293 -24.14 -17.27 -11.60
N THR A 294 -24.41 -16.32 -12.51
CA THR A 294 -24.79 -16.60 -13.90
C THR A 294 -23.90 -15.94 -14.97
N GLY A 295 -23.13 -14.91 -14.65
CA GLY A 295 -22.30 -14.21 -15.63
C GLY A 295 -21.20 -13.36 -15.02
N SER A 296 -20.58 -12.51 -15.84
CA SER A 296 -19.53 -11.60 -15.40
C SER A 296 -19.56 -10.26 -16.12
N ALA A 297 -18.92 -9.25 -15.54
CA ALA A 297 -18.72 -7.96 -16.16
C ALA A 297 -17.40 -7.34 -15.73
N LEU A 298 -16.68 -6.73 -16.69
CA LEU A 298 -15.63 -5.80 -16.33
C LEU A 298 -16.26 -4.52 -15.79
N ILE A 299 -15.76 -4.07 -14.65
CA ILE A 299 -16.20 -2.85 -13.98
C ILE A 299 -14.98 -2.05 -13.52
N ASN A 300 -15.20 -0.78 -13.22
CA ASN A 300 -14.35 -0.05 -12.29
C ASN A 300 -15.04 -0.03 -10.94
N LEU A 301 -14.30 -0.31 -9.87
CA LEU A 301 -14.78 -0.08 -8.51
C LEU A 301 -15.10 1.42 -8.33
N PRO A 302 -16.04 1.76 -7.43
CA PRO A 302 -16.37 3.16 -7.19
C PRO A 302 -15.13 3.91 -6.72
N GLN A 303 -14.95 5.10 -7.28
CA GLN A 303 -13.88 5.98 -6.90
C GLN A 303 -14.30 6.72 -5.63
N LYS A 304 -13.79 6.30 -4.47
CA LYS A 304 -13.99 6.99 -3.18
C LYS A 304 -12.86 7.98 -2.92
N ASP A 305 -13.21 9.23 -2.61
CA ASP A 305 -12.30 10.24 -2.06
C ASP A 305 -12.22 10.03 -0.54
N GLU A 306 -11.41 9.06 -0.12
CA GLU A 306 -11.15 8.88 1.30
C GLU A 306 -10.00 9.79 1.74
N VAL A 307 -10.28 10.64 2.72
CA VAL A 307 -9.28 11.53 3.32
C VAL A 307 -8.48 10.71 4.33
N SER A 308 -7.39 10.10 3.88
CA SER A 308 -6.31 9.69 4.80
C SER A 308 -5.76 10.96 5.45
N ARG A 309 -5.66 10.97 6.78
CA ARG A 309 -5.23 12.15 7.51
C ARG A 309 -4.31 11.77 8.66
N THR A 310 -3.16 12.44 8.70
CA THR A 310 -2.27 12.43 9.84
C THR A 310 -2.22 13.82 10.46
N ARG A 311 -2.45 13.90 11.78
CA ARG A 311 -2.37 15.16 12.53
C ARG A 311 -1.43 15.03 13.72
N TYR A 312 -0.43 15.90 13.78
CA TYR A 312 0.43 16.07 14.95
C TYR A 312 0.08 17.33 15.73
N GLN A 313 -0.14 17.20 17.03
CA GLN A 313 -0.09 18.31 17.98
C GLN A 313 1.15 18.13 18.84
N VAL A 314 2.08 19.07 18.76
CA VAL A 314 3.37 19.00 19.45
C VAL A 314 3.52 20.21 20.34
N THR A 315 3.72 20.01 21.65
CA THR A 315 4.16 21.05 22.56
C THR A 315 5.67 20.89 22.77
N VAL A 316 6.43 21.93 22.47
CA VAL A 316 7.89 21.97 22.61
C VAL A 316 8.25 22.82 23.81
N LYS A 317 8.85 22.21 24.84
CA LYS A 317 9.45 22.89 25.99
C LYS A 317 10.95 22.97 25.75
N ALA A 318 11.38 24.02 25.06
CA ALA A 318 12.79 24.25 24.75
C ALA A 318 13.55 24.62 26.04
N ARG A 319 14.69 23.97 26.26
CA ARG A 319 15.53 24.18 27.44
C ARG A 319 16.75 25.05 27.11
N PRO A 320 17.24 25.85 28.07
CA PRO A 320 18.46 26.62 27.86
C PRO A 320 19.67 25.75 27.54
N ASP A 321 19.71 24.49 27.98
CA ASP A 321 20.79 23.52 27.78
C ASP A 321 20.97 23.03 26.32
N GLY A 322 20.07 23.42 25.41
CA GLY A 322 20.05 23.00 24.00
C GLY A 322 19.13 21.80 23.74
N LYS A 323 18.54 21.22 24.78
CA LYS A 323 17.57 20.12 24.65
C LYS A 323 16.15 20.65 24.57
N ALA A 324 15.21 19.78 24.25
CA ALA A 324 13.79 20.05 24.38
C ALA A 324 13.03 18.84 24.91
N ASP A 325 11.98 19.11 25.69
CA ASP A 325 11.00 18.10 26.06
C ASP A 325 9.75 18.29 25.22
N LEU A 326 9.28 17.22 24.58
CA LEU A 326 8.14 17.25 23.67
C LEU A 326 6.98 16.47 24.26
N GLU A 327 5.79 17.05 24.19
CA GLU A 327 4.53 16.35 24.37
C GLU A 327 3.85 16.26 23.00
N VAL A 328 3.64 15.06 22.50
CA VAL A 328 3.11 14.80 21.16
C VAL A 328 1.79 14.07 21.29
N VAL A 329 0.79 14.50 20.52
CA VAL A 329 -0.41 13.74 20.20
C VAL A 329 -0.44 13.57 18.68
N ALA A 330 -0.22 12.35 18.22
CA ALA A 330 -0.38 11.95 16.83
C ALA A 330 -1.75 11.30 16.65
N GLU A 331 -2.56 11.81 15.73
CA GLU A 331 -3.87 11.26 15.36
C GLU A 331 -3.82 10.80 13.91
N TYR A 332 -4.18 9.53 13.67
CA TYR A 332 -4.23 8.92 12.34
C TYR A 332 -5.67 8.53 12.01
N GLN A 333 -6.09 8.78 10.77
CA GLN A 333 -7.42 8.45 10.25
C GLN A 333 -7.32 7.82 8.85
N GLY A 334 -8.28 6.96 8.52
CA GLY A 334 -8.36 6.33 7.20
C GLY A 334 -7.23 5.32 7.01
N GLU A 335 -6.64 5.32 5.82
CA GLU A 335 -5.54 4.42 5.45
C GLU A 335 -4.34 4.52 6.42
N ASP A 336 -3.97 5.74 6.84
CA ASP A 336 -2.84 5.95 7.76
C ASP A 336 -3.09 5.24 9.12
N ALA A 337 -4.34 5.24 9.60
CA ALA A 337 -4.71 4.54 10.83
C ALA A 337 -4.65 3.02 10.67
N ILE A 338 -5.05 2.52 9.49
CA ILE A 338 -5.03 1.09 9.16
C ILE A 338 -3.57 0.60 9.11
N GLU A 339 -2.71 1.31 8.39
CA GLU A 339 -1.27 1.00 8.29
C GLU A 339 -0.61 1.02 9.66
N LYS A 340 -0.89 2.01 10.51
CA LYS A 340 -0.36 2.04 11.88
C LYS A 340 -0.90 0.89 12.74
N ARG A 341 -2.17 0.50 12.59
CA ARG A 341 -2.72 -0.66 13.30
C ARG A 341 -2.11 -1.99 12.84
N GLN A 342 -1.77 -2.13 11.56
CA GLN A 342 -1.07 -3.31 11.03
C GLN A 342 0.25 -3.58 11.74
N GLU A 343 0.99 -2.51 12.07
CA GLU A 343 2.26 -2.60 12.79
C GLU A 343 2.06 -2.76 14.31
N LEU A 344 1.10 -2.04 14.90
CA LEU A 344 1.00 -1.91 16.35
C LEU A 344 0.11 -2.98 17.01
N VAL A 345 -1.01 -3.38 16.41
CA VAL A 345 -1.95 -4.30 17.05
C VAL A 345 -1.34 -5.68 17.32
N PRO A 346 -0.64 -6.34 16.36
CA PRO A 346 -0.07 -7.67 16.58
C PRO A 346 1.09 -7.70 17.58
N GLY A 347 1.74 -6.55 17.81
CA GLY A 347 2.92 -6.45 18.65
C GLY A 347 2.61 -6.55 20.15
N SER A 348 3.54 -7.14 20.91
CA SER A 348 3.56 -6.97 22.38
C SER A 348 3.83 -5.52 22.76
N GLU A 349 3.60 -5.15 24.02
CA GLU A 349 3.92 -3.79 24.50
C GLU A 349 5.40 -3.41 24.27
N THR A 350 6.31 -4.36 24.46
CA THR A 350 7.73 -4.17 24.14
C THR A 350 7.94 -3.93 22.65
N SER A 351 7.32 -4.74 21.78
CA SER A 351 7.47 -4.58 20.31
C SER A 351 6.89 -3.25 19.82
N ARG A 352 5.77 -2.81 20.42
CA ARG A 352 5.15 -1.50 20.16
C ARG A 352 6.08 -0.36 20.57
N THR A 353 6.70 -0.48 21.75
CA THR A 353 7.69 0.50 22.22
C THR A 353 8.89 0.57 21.28
N GLU A 354 9.43 -0.57 20.86
CA GLU A 354 10.56 -0.65 19.93
C GLU A 354 10.23 -0.06 18.55
N TYR A 355 9.03 -0.35 18.03
CA TYR A 355 8.52 0.23 16.79
C TYR A 355 8.46 1.76 16.88
N LEU A 356 7.82 2.29 17.93
CA LEU A 356 7.70 3.74 18.13
C LEU A 356 9.07 4.41 18.36
N GLN A 357 9.97 3.74 19.07
CA GLN A 357 11.34 4.22 19.27
C GLN A 357 12.11 4.26 17.94
N LYS A 358 11.97 3.25 17.09
CA LYS A 358 12.60 3.21 15.76
C LYS A 358 12.05 4.33 14.88
N TRP A 359 10.72 4.43 14.75
CA TRP A 359 10.07 5.50 14.00
C TRP A 359 10.53 6.88 14.48
N LEU A 360 10.62 7.09 15.80
CA LEU A 360 11.10 8.35 16.36
C LEU A 360 12.56 8.63 16.01
N LYS A 361 13.45 7.62 16.05
CA LYS A 361 14.86 7.79 15.66
C LYS A 361 15.01 8.16 14.19
N ASP A 362 14.18 7.58 13.32
CA ASP A 362 14.18 7.87 11.90
C ASP A 362 13.67 9.30 11.64
N ALA A 363 12.60 9.71 12.32
CA ALA A 363 12.05 11.06 12.22
C ALA A 363 12.94 12.13 12.86
N ARG A 364 13.58 11.79 13.99
CA ARG A 364 14.45 12.66 14.79
C ARG A 364 15.63 11.88 15.38
N PRO A 365 16.78 11.86 14.68
CA PRO A 365 18.00 11.26 15.20
C PRO A 365 18.36 11.80 16.59
N GLY A 366 18.77 10.90 17.49
CA GLY A 366 19.13 11.24 18.87
C GLY A 366 17.95 11.45 19.84
N ALA A 367 16.70 11.53 19.36
CA ALA A 367 15.54 11.64 20.23
C ALA A 367 15.30 10.35 21.03
N ALA A 368 14.82 10.52 22.27
CA ALA A 368 14.53 9.44 23.20
C ALA A 368 13.04 9.44 23.57
N LEU A 369 12.35 8.34 23.26
CA LEU A 369 10.99 8.12 23.73
C LEU A 369 11.02 7.88 25.25
N ARG A 370 10.34 8.73 26.02
CA ARG A 370 10.26 8.62 27.50
C ARG A 370 9.05 7.81 27.92
N SER A 371 7.91 8.07 27.30
CA SER A 371 6.67 7.34 27.50
C SER A 371 5.80 7.44 26.26
N HIS A 372 4.87 6.50 26.13
CA HIS A 372 3.81 6.55 25.13
C HIS A 372 2.51 5.98 25.69
N GLN A 373 1.40 6.34 25.06
CA GLN A 373 0.07 5.79 25.32
C GLN A 373 -0.68 5.67 23.99
N LEU A 374 -1.24 4.49 23.74
CA LEU A 374 -2.08 4.23 22.58
C LEU A 374 -3.56 4.32 22.99
N GLU A 375 -4.33 5.13 22.29
CA GLU A 375 -5.79 5.25 22.48
C GLU A 375 -6.51 4.77 21.22
N ASP A 376 -7.63 4.06 21.42
CA ASP A 376 -8.47 3.52 20.34
C ASP A 376 -7.70 2.59 19.36
N LEU A 377 -6.64 1.91 19.84
CA LEU A 377 -5.78 1.03 19.02
C LEU A 377 -6.58 -0.05 18.28
N GLU A 378 -7.47 -0.74 18.98
CA GLU A 378 -8.31 -1.81 18.41
C GLU A 378 -9.68 -1.31 17.93
N ALA A 379 -10.03 -0.05 18.21
CA ALA A 379 -11.30 0.54 17.79
C ALA A 379 -11.21 1.07 16.36
N ILE A 380 -11.28 0.17 15.37
CA ILE A 380 -11.03 0.45 13.95
C ILE A 380 -11.90 1.57 13.35
N ASP A 381 -13.12 1.77 13.86
CA ASP A 381 -14.06 2.80 13.39
C ASP A 381 -13.74 4.21 13.94
N LYS A 382 -12.71 4.33 14.77
CA LYS A 382 -12.25 5.59 15.34
C LYS A 382 -10.83 5.94 14.85
N PRO A 383 -10.45 7.23 14.88
CA PRO A 383 -9.06 7.62 14.72
C PRO A 383 -8.16 6.93 15.75
N LEU A 384 -6.96 6.50 15.34
CA LEU A 384 -5.93 6.03 16.25
C LEU A 384 -5.21 7.24 16.84
N ARG A 385 -5.03 7.29 18.16
CA ARG A 385 -4.20 8.32 18.81
C ARG A 385 -3.01 7.74 19.53
N ILE A 386 -1.85 8.36 19.34
CA ILE A 386 -0.59 8.01 20.01
C ILE A 386 -0.11 9.25 20.75
N LYS A 387 -0.13 9.19 22.08
CA LYS A 387 0.43 10.22 22.94
C LYS A 387 1.86 9.83 23.29
N MET A 388 2.81 10.75 23.19
CA MET A 388 4.22 10.49 23.48
C MET A 388 4.84 11.63 24.27
N THR A 389 5.71 11.28 25.20
CA THR A 389 6.66 12.22 25.80
C THR A 389 8.05 11.89 25.28
N ILE A 390 8.75 12.88 24.74
CA ILE A 390 10.03 12.69 24.07
C ILE A 390 11.05 13.67 24.63
N GLU A 391 12.28 13.22 24.86
CA GLU A 391 13.42 14.13 25.01
C GLU A 391 14.14 14.23 23.66
N ALA A 392 14.30 15.44 23.15
CA ALA A 392 14.97 15.73 21.89
C ALA A 392 16.23 16.58 22.14
N PRO A 393 17.42 15.97 22.22
CA PRO A 393 18.64 16.67 22.63
C PRO A 393 19.19 17.65 21.57
N GLU A 394 18.85 17.48 20.30
CA GLU A 394 19.37 18.28 19.18
C GLU A 394 18.30 19.18 18.53
N LEU A 395 17.17 19.41 19.22
CA LEU A 395 16.08 20.20 18.65
C LEU A 395 16.30 21.71 18.77
N VAL A 396 17.08 22.16 19.76
CA VAL A 396 17.35 23.59 19.99
C VAL A 396 18.77 23.90 19.54
N THR A 397 18.89 24.73 18.50
CA THR A 397 20.20 25.24 18.06
C THR A 397 20.54 26.50 18.84
N ARG A 398 21.72 26.54 19.45
CA ARG A 398 22.26 27.74 20.11
C ARG A 398 23.09 28.54 19.12
N ALA A 399 22.80 29.82 18.98
CA ALA A 399 23.56 30.75 18.14
C ALA A 399 23.78 32.05 18.93
N ASP A 400 24.98 32.23 19.48
CA ASP A 400 25.31 33.31 20.42
C ASP A 400 24.31 33.38 21.60
N GLU A 401 23.53 34.45 21.69
CA GLU A 401 22.51 34.69 22.71
C GLU A 401 21.10 34.25 22.27
N LEU A 402 20.99 33.64 21.08
CA LEU A 402 19.74 33.15 20.52
C LEU A 402 19.57 31.64 20.71
N LEU A 403 18.33 31.23 20.99
CA LEU A 403 17.89 29.84 20.86
C LEU A 403 16.96 29.73 19.65
N LEU A 404 17.31 28.84 18.73
CA LEU A 404 16.55 28.57 17.52
C LEU A 404 15.84 27.22 17.66
N VAL A 405 14.53 27.21 17.44
CA VAL A 405 13.70 26.00 17.50
C VAL A 405 12.95 25.86 16.18
N ARG A 406 13.06 24.70 15.51
CA ARG A 406 12.38 24.47 14.23
C ARG A 406 10.85 24.54 14.38
N GLY A 407 10.19 25.12 13.38
CA GLY A 407 8.72 25.19 13.32
C GLY A 407 8.03 23.89 12.92
N CYS A 408 8.78 22.97 12.30
CA CYS A 408 8.37 21.60 11.99
C CYS A 408 9.14 20.61 12.89
N ILE A 409 8.44 19.65 13.52
CA ILE A 409 9.06 18.71 14.48
C ILE A 409 9.02 17.26 13.99
N LEU A 410 7.91 16.77 13.47
CA LEU A 410 7.71 15.40 12.98
C LEU A 410 7.29 15.45 11.51
N ASP A 411 7.60 14.40 10.74
CA ASP A 411 7.28 14.30 9.30
C ASP A 411 7.68 15.55 8.49
N CYS A 412 8.92 15.99 8.73
CA CYS A 412 9.54 17.13 8.08
C CYS A 412 10.45 16.64 6.95
N GLU A 413 10.50 17.38 5.84
CA GLU A 413 11.41 17.06 4.74
C GLU A 413 12.82 17.58 5.05
N GLU A 414 13.75 16.67 5.33
CA GLU A 414 15.15 17.03 5.53
C GLU A 414 15.92 17.18 4.21
N SER A 415 15.41 16.62 3.11
CA SER A 415 16.01 16.73 1.78
C SER A 415 14.95 16.59 0.70
N ASN A 416 15.25 17.05 -0.53
CA ASN A 416 14.31 16.90 -1.63
C ASN A 416 14.31 15.44 -2.12
N PRO A 417 13.18 14.72 -2.03
CA PRO A 417 13.12 13.32 -2.41
C PRO A 417 13.08 13.12 -3.93
N ILE A 418 12.79 14.18 -4.70
CA ILE A 418 12.76 14.13 -6.15
C ILE A 418 14.16 14.34 -6.71
N SER A 419 14.73 13.30 -7.33
CA SER A 419 16.06 13.32 -7.93
C SER A 419 16.26 14.45 -8.97
N THR A 420 17.51 14.88 -9.12
CA THR A 420 17.95 15.84 -10.15
C THR A 420 18.14 15.22 -11.53
N GLY A 421 18.32 13.90 -11.62
CA GLY A 421 18.47 13.20 -12.90
C GLY A 421 17.15 13.22 -13.68
N GLU A 422 17.24 13.23 -15.01
CA GLU A 422 16.07 13.21 -15.91
C GLU A 422 15.10 12.10 -15.50
N ARG A 423 13.82 12.45 -15.37
CA ARG A 423 12.77 11.54 -14.94
C ARG A 423 12.22 10.76 -16.12
N GLN A 424 12.17 9.44 -16.00
CA GLN A 424 11.70 8.55 -17.06
C GLN A 424 10.21 8.25 -16.95
N TYR A 425 9.69 8.18 -15.73
CA TYR A 425 8.32 7.74 -15.49
C TYR A 425 7.42 8.89 -15.06
N PRO A 426 6.10 8.81 -15.32
CA PRO A 426 5.13 9.73 -14.73
C PRO A 426 5.25 9.79 -13.21
N PHE A 427 4.72 10.84 -12.59
CA PHE A 427 4.42 10.81 -11.17
C PHE A 427 3.09 10.12 -10.95
N TYR A 428 2.99 9.35 -9.88
CA TYR A 428 1.81 8.61 -9.46
C TYR A 428 1.60 8.79 -7.96
N VAL A 429 0.57 9.57 -7.63
CA VAL A 429 0.11 9.76 -6.26
C VAL A 429 -1.08 8.81 -6.06
N GLY A 430 -0.83 7.67 -5.42
CA GLY A 430 -1.82 6.59 -5.30
C GLY A 430 -3.04 6.95 -4.45
N ARG A 431 -2.83 7.75 -3.40
CA ARG A 431 -3.86 8.23 -2.48
C ARG A 431 -3.69 9.71 -2.17
N GLU A 432 -4.76 10.34 -1.67
CA GLU A 432 -4.65 11.70 -1.16
C GLU A 432 -3.87 11.70 0.16
N TRP A 433 -3.03 12.71 0.34
CA TRP A 433 -2.34 12.95 1.62
C TRP A 433 -2.84 14.26 2.22
N ASN A 434 -3.05 14.25 3.53
CA ASN A 434 -3.50 15.41 4.28
C ASN A 434 -2.82 15.42 5.64
N ASP A 435 -1.62 15.97 5.64
CA ASP A 435 -0.74 16.00 6.81
C ASP A 435 -0.80 17.37 7.44
N GLU A 436 -1.11 17.42 8.73
CA GLU A 436 -1.18 18.65 9.48
C GLU A 436 -0.34 18.53 10.75
N GLN A 437 0.55 19.49 10.97
CA GLN A 437 1.32 19.58 12.19
C GLN A 437 1.12 20.96 12.81
N THR A 438 0.63 20.96 14.04
CA THR A 438 0.59 22.14 14.91
C THR A 438 1.65 21.99 15.98
N VAL A 439 2.59 22.93 16.02
CA VAL A 439 3.67 22.99 17.01
C VAL A 439 3.47 24.21 17.88
N THR A 440 3.39 24.02 19.20
CA THR A 440 3.38 25.09 20.20
C THR A 440 4.73 25.11 20.89
N ILE A 441 5.52 26.14 20.63
CA ILE A 441 6.85 26.33 21.23
C ILE A 441 6.70 27.24 22.45
N VAL A 442 6.94 26.69 23.63
CA VAL A 442 7.00 27.44 24.89
C VAL A 442 8.35 28.16 24.95
N PRO A 443 8.38 29.48 25.21
CA PRO A 443 9.63 30.21 25.30
C PRO A 443 10.51 29.64 26.42
N PRO A 444 11.81 29.43 26.18
CA PRO A 444 12.75 29.09 27.24
C PRO A 444 12.69 30.08 28.40
N GLU A 445 13.00 29.62 29.60
CA GLU A 445 12.98 30.47 30.79
C GLU A 445 13.87 31.72 30.61
N GLY A 446 13.32 32.89 30.94
CA GLY A 446 14.01 34.18 30.80
C GLY A 446 14.12 34.70 29.36
N MET A 447 13.58 33.99 28.35
CA MET A 447 13.61 34.41 26.96
C MET A 447 12.24 34.84 26.42
N LYS A 448 12.26 35.60 25.32
CA LYS A 448 11.09 36.00 24.54
C LYS A 448 11.36 35.72 23.05
N MET A 449 10.31 35.56 22.27
CA MET A 449 10.43 35.48 20.80
C MET A 449 11.07 36.77 20.27
N SER A 450 12.07 36.63 19.41
CA SER A 450 12.73 37.74 18.71
C SER A 450 12.40 37.75 17.21
N GLN A 451 12.34 36.57 16.59
CA GLN A 451 12.06 36.44 15.16
C GLN A 451 11.19 35.22 14.88
N LEU A 452 10.15 35.42 14.07
CA LEU A 452 9.36 34.35 13.46
C LEU A 452 9.90 34.04 12.07
N PRO A 453 9.83 32.78 11.63
CA PRO A 453 10.08 32.45 10.24
C PRO A 453 9.00 33.06 9.35
N SER A 454 9.37 33.41 8.12
CA SER A 454 8.39 33.89 7.14
C SER A 454 7.41 32.76 6.78
N PRO A 455 6.11 33.08 6.60
CA PRO A 455 5.16 32.09 6.13
C PRO A 455 5.55 31.60 4.74
N ALA A 456 5.35 30.31 4.48
CA ALA A 456 5.65 29.67 3.22
C ALA A 456 4.37 29.08 2.61
N THR A 457 4.15 29.35 1.33
CA THR A 457 3.14 28.66 0.53
C THR A 457 3.81 28.21 -0.76
N THR A 458 3.70 26.93 -1.08
CA THR A 458 4.21 26.37 -2.32
C THR A 458 3.24 25.35 -2.89
N LYS A 459 3.17 25.26 -4.22
CA LYS A 459 2.23 24.41 -4.95
C LYS A 459 2.91 23.86 -6.19
N SER A 460 2.52 22.64 -6.56
CA SER A 460 2.82 22.03 -7.85
C SER A 460 1.57 21.31 -8.38
N ALA A 461 1.76 20.49 -9.43
CA ALA A 461 0.69 19.63 -9.94
C ALA A 461 0.18 18.62 -8.89
N ILE A 462 1.06 18.12 -8.01
CA ILE A 462 0.71 17.06 -7.06
C ILE A 462 0.04 17.56 -5.78
N GLY A 463 0.22 18.82 -5.40
CA GLY A 463 -0.20 19.27 -4.07
C GLY A 463 0.21 20.68 -3.69
N THR A 464 -0.10 21.04 -2.45
CA THR A 464 0.17 22.34 -1.84
C THR A 464 0.67 22.18 -0.41
N LEU A 465 1.73 22.91 -0.05
CA LEU A 465 2.17 23.11 1.33
C LEU A 465 1.88 24.54 1.76
N THR A 466 1.36 24.69 2.98
CA THR A 466 1.33 25.96 3.72
C THR A 466 2.02 25.81 5.07
N SER A 467 2.85 26.77 5.45
CA SER A 467 3.50 26.85 6.77
C SER A 467 3.47 28.28 7.29
N SER A 468 3.11 28.47 8.57
CA SER A 468 3.16 29.79 9.21
C SER A 468 3.33 29.67 10.71
N CYS A 469 3.95 30.67 11.33
CA CYS A 469 4.09 30.77 12.79
C CYS A 469 3.51 32.09 13.30
N SER A 470 2.91 32.08 14.48
CA SER A 470 2.37 33.27 15.13
C SER A 470 2.56 33.23 16.65
N THR A 471 2.86 34.37 17.24
CA THR A 471 2.96 34.54 18.70
C THR A 471 1.56 34.55 19.32
N GLN A 472 1.42 33.85 20.43
CA GLN A 472 0.19 33.74 21.22
C GLN A 472 0.19 34.75 22.36
N THR A 473 -0.95 34.95 23.00
CA THR A 473 -1.12 35.92 24.11
C THR A 473 -0.29 35.58 25.35
N ASP A 474 0.03 34.31 25.57
CA ASP A 474 0.90 33.82 26.65
C ASP A 474 2.40 33.89 26.31
N GLY A 475 2.75 34.41 25.12
CA GLY A 475 4.12 34.53 24.62
C GLY A 475 4.66 33.28 23.94
N SER A 476 3.93 32.16 23.93
CA SER A 476 4.28 30.98 23.13
C SER A 476 4.17 31.25 21.62
N VAL A 477 4.80 30.42 20.81
CA VAL A 477 4.72 30.51 19.35
C VAL A 477 4.02 29.28 18.80
N ARG A 478 2.95 29.49 18.04
CA ARG A 478 2.22 28.43 17.34
C ARG A 478 2.64 28.41 15.89
N CYS A 479 3.25 27.31 15.45
CA CYS A 479 3.55 27.02 14.05
C CYS A 479 2.55 25.99 13.50
N VAL A 480 2.01 26.24 12.31
CA VAL A 480 1.09 25.33 11.62
C VAL A 480 1.68 25.02 10.26
N ARG A 481 1.92 23.73 10.00
CA ARG A 481 2.32 23.17 8.71
C ARG A 481 1.19 22.29 8.19
N ARG A 482 0.81 22.45 6.93
CA ARG A 482 -0.17 21.61 6.26
C ARG A 482 0.32 21.24 4.87
N PHE A 483 0.36 19.96 4.56
CA PHE A 483 0.61 19.42 3.23
C PHE A 483 -0.62 18.68 2.74
N VAL A 484 -1.08 19.01 1.54
CA VAL A 484 -2.17 18.28 0.87
C VAL A 484 -1.70 17.87 -0.51
N ALA A 485 -1.73 16.57 -0.79
CA ALA A 485 -1.47 16.02 -2.11
C ALA A 485 -2.75 15.39 -2.69
N THR A 486 -2.96 15.62 -3.98
CA THR A 486 -4.09 15.07 -4.71
C THR A 486 -3.65 13.80 -5.40
N ARG A 487 -4.50 12.77 -5.32
CA ARG A 487 -4.28 11.52 -6.07
C ARG A 487 -4.28 11.78 -7.57
N GLY A 488 -3.42 11.08 -8.31
CA GLY A 488 -3.40 11.23 -9.76
C GLY A 488 -2.15 10.70 -10.44
N ARG A 489 -2.17 10.78 -11.78
CA ARG A 489 -1.00 10.58 -12.64
C ARG A 489 -0.63 11.92 -13.26
N TYR A 490 0.64 12.28 -13.14
CA TYR A 490 1.18 13.55 -13.65
C TYR A 490 2.35 13.26 -14.57
N ALA A 491 2.51 14.05 -15.63
CA ALA A 491 3.55 13.82 -16.62
C ALA A 491 4.96 13.94 -16.01
N ALA A 492 5.94 13.20 -16.56
CA ALA A 492 7.34 13.32 -16.14
C ALA A 492 7.88 14.76 -16.28
N SER A 493 7.34 15.53 -17.25
CA SER A 493 7.66 16.94 -17.46
C SER A 493 7.34 17.85 -16.27
N GLU A 494 6.49 17.42 -15.33
CA GLU A 494 6.19 18.16 -14.09
C GLU A 494 7.36 18.13 -13.08
N GLN A 495 8.42 17.36 -13.34
CA GLN A 495 9.57 17.20 -12.43
C GLN A 495 10.11 18.53 -11.92
N GLY A 496 10.28 19.52 -12.80
CA GLY A 496 10.80 20.83 -12.41
C GLY A 496 9.91 21.53 -11.37
N GLY A 497 8.59 21.54 -11.59
CA GLY A 497 7.63 22.18 -10.68
C GLY A 497 7.48 21.43 -9.35
N ILE A 498 7.45 20.11 -9.39
CA ILE A 498 7.35 19.26 -8.19
C ILE A 498 8.63 19.36 -7.36
N ARG A 499 9.80 19.32 -8.01
CA ARG A 499 11.10 19.48 -7.33
C ARG A 499 11.19 20.86 -6.67
N ALA A 500 10.83 21.94 -7.38
CA ALA A 500 10.83 23.28 -6.82
C ALA A 500 9.86 23.42 -5.62
N MET A 501 8.74 22.67 -5.62
CA MET A 501 7.86 22.59 -4.47
C MET A 501 8.56 21.93 -3.28
N TYR A 502 9.18 20.76 -3.46
CA TYR A 502 9.91 20.08 -2.38
C TYR A 502 11.13 20.86 -1.89
N ASP A 503 11.86 21.59 -2.75
CA ASP A 503 12.94 22.47 -2.31
C ASP A 503 12.42 23.54 -1.34
N LYS A 504 11.25 24.13 -1.63
CA LYS A 504 10.58 25.08 -0.72
C LYS A 504 10.00 24.40 0.53
N ILE A 505 9.54 23.15 0.44
CA ILE A 505 9.11 22.39 1.62
C ILE A 505 10.30 22.18 2.57
N VAL A 506 11.44 21.73 2.05
CA VAL A 506 12.68 21.52 2.83
C VAL A 506 13.15 22.83 3.47
N GLU A 507 13.11 23.95 2.74
CA GLU A 507 13.41 25.28 3.29
C GLU A 507 12.45 25.65 4.43
N ALA A 508 11.14 25.51 4.20
CA ALA A 508 10.10 25.81 5.18
C ALA A 508 10.18 24.93 6.43
N ASP A 509 10.54 23.66 6.28
CA ASP A 509 10.65 22.69 7.37
C ASP A 509 11.92 22.88 8.21
N ARG A 510 12.97 23.50 7.63
CA ARG A 510 14.19 23.90 8.34
C ARG A 510 14.09 25.26 9.03
N ASN A 511 13.08 26.06 8.69
CA ASN A 511 12.87 27.37 9.29
C ASN A 511 12.65 27.27 10.81
N SER A 512 13.23 28.24 11.52
CA SER A 512 13.28 28.24 12.98
C SER A 512 12.71 29.53 13.56
N VAL A 513 12.09 29.40 14.73
CA VAL A 513 11.70 30.49 15.60
C VAL A 513 12.90 30.84 16.47
N ALA A 514 13.27 32.12 16.53
CA ALA A 514 14.35 32.60 17.37
C ALA A 514 13.81 33.20 18.68
N PHE A 515 14.50 32.87 19.77
CA PHE A 515 14.26 33.41 21.10
C PHE A 515 15.51 34.12 21.61
N GLU A 516 15.33 35.29 22.22
CA GLU A 516 16.40 36.08 22.84
C GLU A 516 16.11 36.32 24.34
N LYS A 517 17.14 36.64 25.12
CA LYS A 517 16.96 37.01 26.53
C LYS A 517 16.03 38.22 26.66
N LYS A 518 15.11 38.18 27.62
CA LYS A 518 14.33 39.37 28.02
C LYS A 518 15.30 40.41 28.55
N THR A 519 15.37 41.57 27.90
CA THR A 519 16.13 42.70 28.43
C THR A 519 15.47 43.15 29.73
N GLN A 520 16.17 43.02 30.87
CA GLN A 520 15.75 43.70 32.08
C GLN A 520 15.85 45.20 31.81
N GLY A 521 14.69 45.89 31.75
CA GLY A 521 14.68 47.34 31.66
C GLY A 521 15.54 47.90 32.79
N ALA A 522 16.54 48.71 32.43
CA ALA A 522 17.33 49.45 33.40
C ALA A 522 16.35 50.20 34.31
N GLY A 523 16.25 49.77 35.57
CA GLY A 523 15.53 50.50 36.59
C GLY A 523 16.04 51.93 36.58
N SER A 524 15.13 52.87 36.39
CA SER A 524 15.38 54.29 36.57
C SER A 524 15.91 54.51 37.99
N GLY A 525 17.24 54.49 38.14
CA GLY A 525 17.94 54.98 39.32
C GLY A 525 17.78 56.49 39.37
N GLY A 526 16.64 56.94 39.89
CA GLY A 526 16.46 58.30 40.36
C GLY A 526 17.26 58.47 41.66
N ARG A 527 18.32 59.28 41.59
CA ARG A 527 19.00 59.86 42.74
C ARG A 527 18.15 60.96 43.35
#